data_AF-A0A926NM20-F1
#
_entry.id   AF-A0A926NM20-F1
#
_cell.length_a   1.000
_cell.length_b   1.000
_cell.length_c   1.000
_cell.angle_alpha   90.00
_cell.angle_beta   90.00
_cell.angle_gamma   90.00
#
_symmetry.space_group_name_H-M   'P 1'
#
loop_
_entity.id
_entity.type
_entity.pdbx_description
1 polymer ?
#
loop_
_entity_poly.entity_id
_entity_poly.type
_entity_poly.pdbx_seq_one_letter_code
_entity_poly.pdbx_strand_id
1 'polypeptide(L)' 'MKIDSNTILITGGTAGIGFELATQLLQLGNTVFITGRDQSG' A
#
# COMPACT_ATOMS: atom_id res chain seq x y z
N MET A 1 9.59 -14.84 6.71
CA MET A 1 8.31 -14.84 5.97
C MET A 1 8.62 -14.40 4.54
N LYS A 2 8.01 -15.02 3.52
CA LYS A 2 8.12 -14.51 2.13
C LYS A 2 7.11 -13.38 1.94
N ILE A 3 7.53 -12.29 1.31
CA ILE A 3 6.73 -11.07 1.14
C ILE A 3 6.51 -10.74 -0.35
N ASP A 4 6.74 -11.71 -1.24
CA ASP A 4 6.42 -11.65 -2.67
C ASP A 4 5.07 -12.32 -2.99
N SER A 5 4.41 -11.91 -4.08
CA SER A 5 3.17 -12.51 -4.62
C SER A 5 1.94 -12.52 -3.69
N ASN A 6 1.86 -11.58 -2.73
CA ASN A 6 0.71 -11.45 -1.83
C ASN A 6 -0.30 -10.41 -2.34
N THR A 7 -1.50 -10.42 -1.73
CA THR A 7 -2.45 -9.31 -1.79
C THR A 7 -2.44 -8.57 -0.47
N ILE A 8 -2.18 -7.26 -0.50
CA ILE A 8 -1.94 -6.43 0.70
C ILE A 8 -2.88 -5.23 0.69
N LEU A 9 -3.50 -4.93 1.85
CA LEU A 9 -4.28 -3.71 2.07
C LEU A 9 -3.53 -2.77 3.03
N ILE A 10 -3.29 -1.53 2.62
CA ILE A 10 -2.63 -0.49 3.42
C ILE A 10 -3.62 0.63 3.72
N THR A 11 -3.85 0.93 5.00
CA THR A 11 -4.59 2.12 5.44
C THR A 11 -3.64 3.31 5.58
N GLY A 12 -4.15 4.53 5.32
CA GLY A 12 -3.29 5.72 5.25
C GLY A 12 -2.27 5.68 4.10
N GLY A 13 -2.51 4.85 3.07
CA GLY A 13 -1.57 4.60 1.99
C GLY A 13 -1.53 5.69 0.91
N THR A 14 -2.31 6.76 1.05
CA THR A 14 -2.47 7.80 0.04
C THR A 14 -1.35 8.84 0.02
N ALA A 15 -0.50 8.91 1.06
CA ALA A 15 0.62 9.84 1.13
C ALA A 15 1.70 9.37 2.11
N GLY A 16 2.85 10.08 2.10
CA GLY A 16 3.93 9.88 3.07
C GLY A 16 4.44 8.45 3.13
N ILE A 17 4.66 7.96 4.36
CA ILE A 17 5.23 6.63 4.61
C ILE A 17 4.33 5.51 4.04
N GLY A 18 3.01 5.67 4.13
CA GLY A 18 2.06 4.67 3.62
C GLY A 18 2.17 4.49 2.11
N PHE A 19 2.39 5.59 1.37
CA PHE A 19 2.54 5.56 -0.09
C PHE A 19 3.89 4.95 -0.52
N GLU A 20 4.97 5.32 0.15
CA GLU A 20 6.29 4.74 -0.12
C GLU A 20 6.32 3.24 0.18
N LEU A 21 5.74 2.81 1.31
CA LEU A 21 5.60 1.40 1.65
C LEU A 21 4.80 0.63 0.59
N ALA A 22 3.69 1.19 0.12
CA ALA A 22 2.88 0.59 -0.95
C ALA A 22 3.69 0.40 -2.24
N THR A 23 4.50 1.41 -2.59
CA THR A 23 5.35 1.40 -3.78
C THR A 23 6.42 0.30 -3.70
N GLN A 24 7.12 0.18 -2.57
CA GLN A 24 8.12 -0.86 -2.38
C GLN A 24 7.50 -2.27 -2.41
N LEU A 25 6.35 -2.46 -1.75
CA LEU A 25 5.64 -3.75 -1.77
C LEU A 25 5.15 -4.11 -3.17
N LEU A 26 4.69 -3.14 -3.96
CA LEU A 26 4.32 -3.35 -5.36
C LEU A 26 5.53 -3.79 -6.20
N GLN A 27 6.70 -3.15 -6.01
CA GLN A 27 7.95 -3.52 -6.70
C GLN A 27 8.44 -4.94 -6.37
N LEU A 28 8.09 -5.46 -5.20
CA LEU A 28 8.36 -6.85 -4.80
C LEU A 28 7.38 -7.87 -5.40
N GLY A 29 6.51 -7.45 -6.33
CA GLY A 29 5.58 -8.34 -7.05
C GLY A 29 4.28 -8.64 -6.31
N ASN A 30 3.89 -7.80 -5.36
CA ASN A 30 2.60 -7.93 -4.67
C ASN A 30 1.50 -7.17 -5.41
N THR A 31 0.26 -7.58 -5.18
CA THR A 31 -0.92 -6.75 -5.46
C THR A 31 -1.20 -5.89 -4.23
N VAL A 32 -1.23 -4.57 -4.37
CA VAL A 32 -1.36 -3.64 -3.25
C VAL A 32 -2.59 -2.74 -3.43
N PHE A 33 -3.48 -2.76 -2.46
CA PHE A 33 -4.60 -1.83 -2.32
C PHE A 33 -4.28 -0.81 -1.23
N ILE A 34 -4.51 0.47 -1.51
CA ILE A 34 -4.35 1.55 -0.54
C ILE A 34 -5.70 2.20 -0.24
N THR A 35 -5.90 2.66 0.99
CA THR A 35 -7.06 3.46 1.39
C THR A 35 -6.62 4.64 2.26
N GLY A 36 -7.41 5.71 2.26
CA GLY A 36 -7.17 6.94 3.01
C GLY A 36 -8.48 7.57 3.45
N ARG A 37 -8.41 8.76 4.07
CA ARG A 37 -9.63 9.54 4.34
C ARG A 37 -10.19 10.07 3.04
N ASP A 38 -11.50 10.15 2.96
CA ASP A 38 -12.17 10.89 1.90
C ASP A 38 -11.78 12.37 2.00
N GLN A 39 -11.49 13.00 0.86
CA GLN A 39 -11.04 14.39 0.79
C GLN A 39 -12.20 15.38 1.05
N SER A 40 -13.43 14.89 1.04
CA SER A 40 -14.68 15.62 1.32
C SER A 40 -14.92 15.94 2.80
N GLY A 41 -14.14 15.37 3.72
CA GLY A 41 -14.35 15.44 5.17
C GLY A 41 -13.67 16.62 5.85
#